data_AF-A0A923HBM0-F1
#
_entry.id   AF-A0A923HBM0-F1
#
_cell.length_a   1.000
_cell.length_b   1.000
_cell.length_c   1.000
_cell.angle_alpha   90.00
_cell.angle_beta   90.00
_cell.angle_gamma   90.00
#
_symmetry.space_group_name_H-M   'P 1'
#
loop_
_entity.id
_entity.type
_entity.pdbx_description
1 polymer ?
#
loop_
_entity_poly.entity_id
_entity_poly.type
_entity_poly.pdbx_seq_one_letter_code
_entity_poly.pdbx_strand_id
1 'polypeptide(L)'
;MKVFFFFVLLLHYLSSFSQDVSHINSDLGLLDSLSNSKEVRIYKGFSYLNQTSLLRIYKNSKENWKAEFYEHWSMTNNEKGFKSKKIDLKPKTEIELVYLKLLLNHILDLPNLDDIDWKLTKKGEIVKVKRKINSKGDYKEMFEFKNRTKKVFLDGIFFKVQISDYKTNEFFFSSHKEYLKLYPDIDELILYSEIVNILSEEFGIWKD
;
A
#
# COMPACT_ATOMS: atom_id res chain seq x y z
N MET A 1 -10.45 35.14 -6.67
CA MET A 1 -10.77 33.93 -7.47
C MET A 1 -9.56 33.10 -7.89
N LYS A 2 -8.34 33.65 -8.08
CA LYS A 2 -7.17 32.84 -8.49
C LYS A 2 -6.55 31.95 -7.40
N VAL A 3 -6.76 32.28 -6.11
CA VAL A 3 -6.23 31.51 -4.97
C VAL A 3 -7.08 30.26 -4.68
N PHE A 4 -8.36 30.27 -5.05
CA PHE A 4 -9.27 29.14 -4.80
C PHE A 4 -9.04 27.96 -5.77
N PHE A 5 -8.59 28.25 -7.00
CA PHE A 5 -8.30 27.22 -8.01
C PHE A 5 -7.09 26.33 -7.66
N PHE A 6 -6.13 26.88 -6.90
CA PHE A 6 -4.95 26.13 -6.44
C PHE A 6 -5.30 25.11 -5.34
N PHE A 7 -6.34 25.38 -4.54
CA PHE A 7 -6.77 24.49 -3.46
C PHE A 7 -7.53 23.26 -3.97
N VAL A 8 -8.28 23.40 -5.08
CA VAL A 8 -9.03 22.29 -5.69
C VAL A 8 -8.10 21.30 -6.40
N LEU A 9 -6.98 21.78 -6.96
CA LEU A 9 -5.99 20.92 -7.62
C LEU A 9 -5.13 20.10 -6.64
N LEU A 10 -5.00 20.56 -5.38
CA LEU A 10 -4.22 19.84 -4.35
C LEU A 10 -4.95 18.62 -3.78
N LEU A 11 -6.29 18.57 -3.89
CA LEU A 11 -7.12 17.50 -3.32
C LEU A 11 -7.29 16.28 -4.25
N HIS A 12 -6.83 16.34 -5.50
CA HIS A 12 -7.08 15.28 -6.50
C HIS A 12 -6.00 14.19 -6.57
N TYR A 13 -4.86 14.34 -5.89
CA TYR A 13 -3.73 13.41 -6.04
C TYR A 13 -3.63 12.35 -4.93
N LEU A 14 -4.40 12.45 -3.84
CA LEU A 14 -4.29 11.53 -2.70
C LEU A 14 -5.32 10.38 -2.72
N SER A 15 -6.20 10.33 -3.72
CA SER A 15 -7.44 9.55 -3.60
C SER A 15 -7.56 8.34 -4.53
N SER A 16 -6.68 8.13 -5.51
CA SER A 16 -6.93 7.12 -6.54
C SER A 16 -7.10 5.70 -5.98
N PHE A 17 -6.25 5.29 -5.03
CA PHE A 17 -6.36 3.95 -4.44
C PHE A 17 -7.33 3.85 -3.25
N SER A 18 -7.59 4.97 -2.56
CA SER A 18 -8.60 4.99 -1.50
C SER A 18 -10.02 4.94 -2.07
N GLN A 19 -10.26 5.55 -3.22
CA GLN A 19 -11.53 5.47 -3.95
C GLN A 19 -11.81 4.02 -4.36
N ASP A 20 -10.80 3.30 -4.87
CA ASP A 20 -10.94 1.89 -5.23
C ASP A 20 -11.30 0.99 -4.02
N VAL A 21 -10.69 1.22 -2.86
CA VAL A 21 -10.98 0.44 -1.63
C VAL A 21 -12.41 0.67 -1.12
N SER A 22 -12.92 1.90 -1.15
CA SER A 22 -14.30 2.19 -0.76
C SER A 22 -15.31 1.48 -1.67
N HIS A 23 -15.04 1.43 -2.98
CA HIS A 23 -15.87 0.69 -3.92
C HIS A 23 -15.85 -0.81 -3.62
N ILE A 24 -14.66 -1.40 -3.41
CA ILE A 24 -14.53 -2.82 -3.04
C ILE A 24 -15.30 -3.12 -1.75
N ASN A 25 -15.15 -2.28 -0.72
CA ASN A 25 -15.85 -2.47 0.55
C ASN A 25 -17.36 -2.43 0.37
N SER A 26 -17.87 -1.44 -0.36
CA SER A 26 -19.30 -1.32 -0.67
C SER A 26 -19.83 -2.57 -1.36
N ASP A 27 -19.13 -3.08 -2.37
CA ASP A 27 -19.53 -4.29 -3.11
C ASP A 27 -19.52 -5.56 -2.23
N LEU A 28 -18.64 -5.61 -1.23
CA LEU A 28 -18.54 -6.69 -0.27
C LEU A 28 -19.45 -6.51 0.97
N GLY A 29 -20.20 -5.40 1.05
CA GLY A 29 -21.04 -5.06 2.20
C GLY A 29 -20.23 -4.75 3.47
N LEU A 30 -19.00 -4.28 3.31
CA LEU A 30 -18.11 -3.86 4.40
C LEU A 30 -18.15 -2.34 4.59
N LEU A 31 -17.97 -1.89 5.83
CA LEU A 31 -17.72 -0.47 6.13
C LEU A 31 -16.28 -0.10 5.75
N ASP A 32 -16.03 1.14 5.35
CA ASP A 32 -14.67 1.62 5.09
C ASP A 32 -13.79 1.68 6.34
N SER A 33 -14.42 1.90 7.49
CA SER A 33 -13.78 1.75 8.79
C SER A 33 -13.70 0.28 9.21
N LEU A 34 -12.64 -0.06 9.93
CA LEU A 34 -12.52 -1.34 10.61
C LEU A 34 -13.64 -1.47 11.65
N SER A 35 -14.30 -2.63 11.66
CA SER A 35 -15.55 -2.83 12.40
C SER A 35 -15.33 -3.53 13.74
N ASN A 36 -14.21 -4.24 13.88
CA ASN A 36 -13.81 -4.91 15.11
C ASN A 36 -12.56 -4.25 15.68
N SER A 37 -12.42 -4.29 17.02
CA SER A 37 -11.27 -3.73 17.72
C SER A 37 -9.95 -4.39 17.29
N LYS A 38 -9.98 -5.70 17.00
CA LYS A 38 -8.87 -6.47 16.44
C LYS A 38 -9.23 -6.95 15.04
N GLU A 39 -8.74 -6.23 14.04
CA GLU A 39 -9.03 -6.49 12.64
C GLU A 39 -7.87 -6.03 11.77
N VAL A 40 -7.51 -6.85 10.79
CA VAL A 40 -6.60 -6.45 9.71
C VAL A 40 -7.27 -6.77 8.38
N ARG A 41 -7.19 -5.81 7.45
CA ARG A 41 -7.61 -5.92 6.06
C ARG A 41 -6.42 -5.64 5.18
N ILE A 42 -6.13 -6.56 4.28
CA ILE A 42 -5.01 -6.45 3.34
C ILE A 42 -5.57 -6.60 1.94
N TYR A 43 -5.57 -5.49 1.22
CA TYR A 43 -5.99 -5.39 -0.16
C TYR A 43 -4.77 -5.58 -1.03
N LYS A 44 -4.83 -6.50 -1.99
CA LYS A 44 -3.84 -6.66 -3.06
C LYS A 44 -4.50 -6.32 -4.39
N GLY A 45 -3.83 -5.51 -5.21
CA GLY A 45 -4.21 -5.32 -6.60
C GLY A 45 -3.02 -5.13 -7.52
N PHE A 46 -3.31 -4.86 -8.78
CA PHE A 46 -2.33 -4.75 -9.85
C PHE A 46 -2.58 -3.48 -10.66
N SER A 47 -1.51 -2.83 -11.10
CA SER A 47 -1.58 -1.50 -11.76
C SER A 47 -2.41 -1.46 -13.06
N TYR A 48 -2.62 -2.61 -13.71
CA TYR A 48 -3.33 -2.70 -15.01
C TYR A 48 -4.49 -3.70 -15.03
N LEU A 49 -4.71 -4.45 -13.94
CA LEU A 49 -5.79 -5.42 -13.90
C LEU A 49 -6.89 -4.89 -13.01
N ASN A 50 -8.13 -5.00 -13.50
CA ASN A 50 -9.34 -4.72 -12.73
C ASN A 50 -9.64 -5.79 -11.67
N GLN A 51 -8.63 -6.58 -11.28
CA GLN A 51 -8.74 -7.64 -10.29
C GLN A 51 -8.05 -7.19 -9.01
N THR A 52 -8.80 -7.26 -7.92
CA THR A 52 -8.28 -7.06 -6.56
C THR A 52 -8.63 -8.26 -5.71
N SER A 53 -7.93 -8.38 -4.59
CA SER A 53 -8.27 -9.37 -3.57
C SER A 53 -8.13 -8.76 -2.19
N LEU A 54 -8.99 -9.19 -1.28
CA LEU A 54 -9.01 -8.75 0.11
C LEU A 54 -8.85 -9.96 1.01
N LEU A 55 -7.82 -9.96 1.84
CA LEU A 55 -7.76 -10.79 3.04
C LEU A 55 -8.23 -9.97 4.24
N ARG A 56 -9.16 -10.52 5.01
CA ARG A 56 -9.65 -9.95 6.25
C ARG A 56 -9.46 -10.95 7.38
N ILE A 57 -8.74 -10.57 8.43
CA ILE A 57 -8.58 -11.37 9.66
C ILE A 57 -9.09 -10.53 10.83
N TYR A 58 -9.96 -11.10 11.67
CA TYR A 58 -10.55 -10.36 12.78
C TYR A 58 -11.00 -11.27 13.92
N LYS A 59 -11.11 -10.67 15.11
CA LYS A 59 -11.80 -11.26 16.24
C LYS A 59 -13.24 -10.77 16.27
N ASN A 60 -14.20 -11.69 16.19
CA ASN A 60 -15.62 -11.32 16.16
C ASN A 60 -16.18 -11.02 17.57
N SER A 61 -17.43 -10.56 17.63
CA SER A 61 -18.13 -10.24 18.90
C SER A 61 -18.33 -11.43 19.85
N LYS A 62 -18.13 -12.66 19.37
CA LYS A 62 -18.15 -13.89 20.17
C LYS A 62 -16.73 -14.33 20.58
N GLU A 63 -15.75 -13.44 20.49
CA GLU A 63 -14.34 -13.70 20.80
C GLU A 63 -13.68 -14.80 19.95
N ASN A 64 -14.24 -15.13 18.78
CA ASN A 64 -13.68 -16.11 17.87
C ASN A 64 -12.90 -15.44 16.74
N TRP A 65 -11.71 -15.96 16.45
CA TRP A 65 -10.92 -15.54 15.30
C TRP A 65 -11.52 -16.06 13.99
N LYS A 66 -11.58 -15.17 13.00
CA LYS A 66 -12.10 -15.43 11.65
C LYS A 66 -11.15 -14.86 10.61
N ALA A 67 -11.04 -15.57 9.49
CA ALA A 67 -10.33 -15.15 8.30
C ALA A 67 -11.28 -15.30 7.11
N GLU A 68 -11.33 -14.29 6.26
CA GLU A 68 -12.16 -14.25 5.07
C GLU A 68 -11.30 -13.76 3.91
N PHE A 69 -11.44 -14.38 2.74
CA PHE A 69 -10.76 -13.95 1.54
C PHE A 69 -11.74 -13.75 0.41
N TYR A 70 -11.56 -12.65 -0.30
CA TYR A 70 -12.40 -12.24 -1.40
C TYR A 70 -11.54 -11.96 -2.60
N GLU A 71 -11.95 -12.49 -3.75
CA GLU A 71 -11.53 -11.96 -5.03
C GLU A 71 -12.62 -11.00 -5.53
N HIS A 72 -12.20 -9.88 -6.10
CA HIS A 72 -13.08 -8.84 -6.62
C HIS A 72 -12.63 -8.44 -8.02
N TRP A 73 -13.58 -8.34 -8.95
CA TRP A 73 -13.33 -7.90 -10.31
C TRP A 73 -14.27 -6.76 -10.69
N SER A 74 -13.69 -5.69 -11.21
CA SER A 74 -14.45 -4.66 -11.92
C SER A 74 -14.65 -5.11 -13.38
N MET A 75 -15.90 -5.20 -13.83
CA MET A 75 -16.18 -5.54 -15.23
C MET A 75 -16.02 -4.30 -16.11
N THR A 76 -15.18 -4.40 -17.15
CA THR A 76 -15.13 -3.42 -18.24
C THR A 76 -15.91 -3.94 -19.46
N ASN A 77 -16.74 -3.05 -20.01
CA ASN A 77 -17.61 -3.21 -21.19
C ASN A 77 -18.94 -3.95 -20.99
N ASN A 78 -20.03 -3.17 -20.97
CA ASN A 78 -21.44 -3.55 -21.20
C ASN A 78 -22.12 -4.60 -20.29
N GLU A 79 -21.41 -5.27 -19.39
CA GLU A 79 -22.02 -6.03 -18.30
C GLU A 79 -22.24 -5.11 -17.09
N LYS A 80 -23.51 -4.87 -16.72
CA LYS A 80 -23.84 -4.20 -15.46
C LYS A 80 -23.66 -5.19 -14.31
N GLY A 81 -22.58 -5.04 -13.53
CA GLY A 81 -22.41 -5.72 -12.25
C GLY A 81 -20.96 -5.96 -11.87
N PHE A 82 -20.70 -6.07 -10.56
CA PHE A 82 -19.42 -6.52 -10.01
C PHE A 82 -19.49 -8.03 -9.75
N LYS A 83 -18.35 -8.71 -9.88
CA LYS A 83 -18.23 -10.09 -9.40
C LYS A 83 -17.31 -10.07 -8.20
N SER A 84 -17.80 -10.59 -7.08
CA SER A 84 -16.98 -10.95 -5.93
C SER A 84 -17.14 -12.43 -5.67
N LYS A 85 -16.06 -13.07 -5.23
CA LYS A 85 -16.05 -14.47 -4.84
C LYS A 85 -15.40 -14.58 -3.47
N LYS A 86 -16.19 -14.99 -2.48
CA LYS A 86 -15.65 -15.42 -1.19
C LYS A 86 -14.99 -16.79 -1.37
N ILE A 87 -13.75 -16.91 -0.93
CA ILE A 87 -12.99 -18.15 -0.92
C ILE A 87 -12.77 -18.55 0.52
N ASP A 88 -13.20 -19.76 0.86
CA ASP A 88 -12.92 -20.34 2.17
C ASP A 88 -11.45 -20.76 2.23
N LEU A 89 -10.64 -19.98 2.94
CA LEU A 89 -9.26 -20.34 3.22
C LEU A 89 -9.19 -21.09 4.54
N LYS A 90 -8.46 -22.20 4.54
CA LYS A 90 -8.05 -22.90 5.76
C LYS A 90 -6.57 -22.60 5.98
N PRO A 91 -6.21 -21.75 6.96
CA PRO A 91 -4.81 -21.53 7.28
C PRO A 91 -4.16 -22.84 7.74
N LYS A 92 -2.85 -22.96 7.53
CA LYS A 92 -2.05 -24.09 8.03
C LYS A 92 -2.03 -24.14 9.56
N THR A 93 -2.08 -22.98 10.20
CA THR A 93 -2.09 -22.82 11.66
C THR A 93 -3.34 -22.08 12.14
N GLU A 94 -3.50 -21.96 13.45
CA GLU A 94 -4.62 -21.22 14.05
C GLU A 94 -4.63 -19.75 13.59
N ILE A 95 -5.82 -19.21 13.26
CA ILE A 95 -5.96 -17.83 12.75
C ILE A 95 -5.38 -16.80 13.73
N GLU A 96 -5.53 -17.05 15.03
CA GLU A 96 -4.94 -16.21 16.08
C GLU A 96 -3.41 -16.14 15.97
N LEU A 97 -2.76 -17.27 15.73
CA LEU A 97 -1.31 -17.32 15.58
C LEU A 97 -0.86 -16.52 14.36
N VAL A 98 -1.58 -16.61 13.25
CA VAL A 98 -1.27 -15.82 12.05
C VAL A 98 -1.42 -14.32 12.34
N TYR A 99 -2.48 -13.91 13.04
CA TYR A 99 -2.64 -12.51 13.44
C TYR A 99 -1.50 -12.02 14.36
N LEU A 100 -1.09 -12.82 15.35
CA LEU A 100 0.03 -12.48 16.23
C LEU A 100 1.36 -12.39 15.48
N LYS A 101 1.59 -13.23 14.46
CA LYS A 101 2.77 -13.12 13.59
C LYS A 101 2.79 -11.77 12.85
N LEU A 102 1.64 -11.26 12.40
CA LEU A 102 1.57 -9.94 11.78
C LEU A 102 1.93 -8.83 12.78
N LEU A 103 1.43 -8.91 14.01
CA LEU A 103 1.78 -7.96 15.08
C LEU A 103 3.28 -8.00 15.42
N LEU A 104 3.86 -9.20 15.47
CA LEU A 104 5.30 -9.39 15.69
C LEU A 104 6.14 -8.71 14.60
N ASN A 105 5.62 -8.62 13.37
CA ASN A 105 6.23 -7.92 12.23
C ASN A 105 5.83 -6.44 12.15
N HIS A 106 5.49 -5.83 13.29
CA HIS A 106 5.28 -4.39 13.41
C HIS A 106 4.25 -3.79 12.44
N ILE A 107 3.25 -4.57 12.00
CA ILE A 107 2.22 -4.11 11.07
C ILE A 107 1.43 -2.87 11.58
N LEU A 108 1.38 -2.67 12.90
CA LEU A 108 0.76 -1.50 13.55
C LEU A 108 1.61 -0.22 13.48
N ASP A 109 2.87 -0.33 13.09
CA ASP A 109 3.87 0.75 13.10
C ASP A 109 4.47 1.02 11.72
N LEU A 110 4.19 0.16 10.75
CA LEU A 110 4.74 0.28 9.42
C LEU A 110 4.24 1.56 8.72
N PRO A 111 5.16 2.34 8.11
CA PRO A 111 4.81 3.57 7.43
C PRO A 111 4.27 3.31 6.02
N ASN A 112 3.86 4.35 5.30
CA ASN A 112 3.69 4.22 3.86
C ASN A 112 5.07 4.08 3.19
N LEU A 113 5.10 3.42 2.04
CA LEU A 113 6.32 3.36 1.22
C LEU A 113 6.85 4.76 0.85
N ASP A 114 5.95 5.73 0.66
CA ASP A 114 6.33 7.11 0.34
C ASP A 114 6.96 7.85 1.54
N ASP A 115 6.63 7.47 2.78
CA ASP A 115 7.22 8.06 3.98
C ASP A 115 8.70 7.67 4.14
N ILE A 116 9.10 6.53 3.56
CA ILE A 116 10.48 6.04 3.54
C ILE A 116 11.20 6.31 2.22
N ASP A 117 10.62 7.14 1.33
CA ASP A 117 11.18 7.41 0.00
C ASP A 117 12.61 7.95 0.04
N TRP A 118 12.93 8.70 1.10
CA TRP A 118 14.27 9.23 1.33
C TRP A 118 15.32 8.12 1.52
N LYS A 119 14.94 6.95 2.05
CA LYS A 119 15.80 5.76 2.17
C LYS A 119 16.03 5.06 0.83
N LEU A 120 15.06 5.16 -0.08
CA LEU A 120 15.12 4.57 -1.44
C LEU A 120 15.89 5.44 -2.43
N THR A 121 16.33 6.62 -2.00
CA THR A 121 16.98 7.58 -2.87
C THR A 121 18.50 7.47 -2.75
N LYS A 122 19.19 7.26 -3.89
CA LYS A 122 20.66 7.35 -3.90
C LYS A 122 21.08 8.77 -3.51
N LYS A 123 21.97 8.87 -2.52
CA LYS A 123 22.56 10.16 -2.12
C LYS A 123 23.23 10.80 -3.35
N GLY A 124 22.75 11.99 -3.70
CA GLY A 124 23.37 12.83 -4.71
C GLY A 124 24.58 13.57 -4.16
N GLU A 125 25.19 14.37 -5.02
CA GLU A 125 26.31 15.24 -4.67
C GLU A 125 25.83 16.69 -4.64
N ILE A 126 26.42 17.50 -3.75
CA ILE A 126 26.23 18.95 -3.75
C ILE A 126 27.28 19.54 -4.70
N VAL A 127 26.81 20.16 -5.78
CA VAL A 127 27.68 20.75 -6.80
C VAL A 127 27.41 22.24 -6.94
N LYS A 128 28.46 23.00 -7.21
CA LYS A 128 28.34 24.42 -7.58
C LYS A 128 27.99 24.52 -9.06
N VAL A 129 26.87 25.16 -9.39
CA VAL A 129 26.40 25.31 -10.77
C VAL A 129 26.14 26.78 -11.09
N LYS A 130 26.31 27.14 -12.37
CA LYS A 130 25.92 28.46 -12.91
C LYS A 130 24.56 28.34 -13.57
N ARG A 131 23.51 28.92 -12.98
CA ARG A 131 22.18 29.00 -13.60
C ARG A 131 21.91 30.38 -14.17
N LYS A 132 21.25 30.40 -15.32
CA LYS A 132 20.74 31.63 -15.94
C LYS A 132 19.54 32.13 -15.13
N ILE A 133 19.60 33.37 -14.67
CA ILE A 133 18.62 33.95 -13.73
C ILE A 133 17.52 34.72 -14.47
N ASN A 134 17.82 35.22 -15.67
CA ASN A 134 16.88 35.98 -16.48
C ASN A 134 17.09 35.72 -17.97
N SER A 135 16.11 36.10 -18.78
CA SER A 135 16.16 36.00 -20.25
C SER A 135 17.31 36.80 -20.86
N LYS A 136 17.79 37.84 -20.16
CA LYS A 136 18.89 38.74 -20.58
C LYS A 136 20.28 38.10 -20.55
N GLY A 137 20.45 36.90 -19.96
CA GLY A 137 21.72 36.18 -19.99
C GLY A 137 22.56 36.33 -18.73
N ASP A 138 22.00 36.85 -17.64
CA ASP A 138 22.72 36.91 -16.37
C ASP A 138 22.79 35.52 -15.73
N TYR A 139 23.96 35.19 -15.15
CA TYR A 139 24.21 33.91 -14.49
C TYR A 139 24.53 34.12 -13.01
N LYS A 140 24.00 33.25 -12.14
CA LYS A 140 24.35 33.18 -10.72
C LYS A 140 24.93 31.82 -10.39
N GLU A 141 26.00 31.83 -9.61
CA GLU A 141 26.53 30.63 -8.99
C GLU A 141 25.66 30.25 -7.79
N MET A 142 25.21 29.01 -7.76
CA MET A 142 24.43 28.43 -6.66
C MET A 142 24.82 26.98 -6.43
N PHE A 143 24.49 26.45 -5.25
CA PHE A 143 24.68 25.05 -4.92
C PHE A 143 23.40 24.27 -5.21
N GLU A 144 23.54 23.10 -5.86
CA GLU A 144 22.42 22.22 -6.19
C GLU A 144 22.76 20.77 -5.89
N PHE A 145 21.73 19.97 -5.59
CA PHE A 145 21.85 18.51 -5.56
C PHE A 145 21.83 17.96 -6.99
N LYS A 146 22.84 17.16 -7.34
CA LYS A 146 22.93 16.45 -8.61
C LYS A 146 22.94 14.95 -8.38
N ASN A 147 22.46 14.18 -9.36
CA ASN A 147 22.46 12.71 -9.36
C ASN A 147 21.64 12.06 -8.22
N ARG A 148 20.67 12.79 -7.66
CA ARG A 148 19.68 12.22 -6.74
C ARG A 148 18.68 11.41 -7.57
N THR A 149 18.84 10.09 -7.59
CA THR A 149 18.01 9.18 -8.40
C THR A 149 17.30 8.17 -7.53
N LYS A 150 16.02 7.92 -7.85
CA LYS A 150 15.20 6.84 -7.33
C LYS A 150 14.83 5.91 -8.48
N LYS A 151 14.80 4.60 -8.24
CA LYS A 151 14.12 3.66 -9.13
C LYS A 151 12.63 3.63 -8.79
N VAL A 152 11.79 3.90 -9.78
CA VAL A 152 10.34 3.83 -9.66
C VAL A 152 9.86 2.64 -10.47
N PHE A 153 9.10 1.75 -9.84
CA PHE A 153 8.42 0.65 -10.50
C PHE A 153 6.99 1.09 -10.83
N LEU A 154 6.69 1.22 -12.12
CA LEU A 154 5.37 1.60 -12.62
C LEU A 154 4.46 0.38 -12.81
N ASP A 155 5.05 -0.77 -13.11
CA ASP A 155 4.35 -2.03 -13.33
C ASP A 155 4.48 -2.86 -12.05
N GLY A 156 3.45 -2.82 -11.21
CA GLY A 156 3.58 -3.41 -9.88
C GLY A 156 2.30 -3.99 -9.29
N ILE A 157 2.53 -4.96 -8.40
CA ILE A 157 1.61 -5.38 -7.37
C ILE A 157 1.65 -4.31 -6.27
N PHE A 158 0.48 -3.90 -5.81
CA PHE A 158 0.35 -2.98 -4.69
C PHE A 158 -0.49 -3.61 -3.58
N PHE A 159 -0.22 -3.14 -2.36
CA PHE A 159 -0.91 -3.54 -1.15
C PHE A 159 -1.36 -2.30 -0.38
N LYS A 160 -2.61 -2.32 0.10
CA LYS A 160 -3.07 -1.44 1.16
C LYS A 160 -3.41 -2.28 2.36
N VAL A 161 -2.90 -1.87 3.51
CA VAL A 161 -3.13 -2.52 4.79
C VAL A 161 -3.89 -1.55 5.67
N GLN A 162 -4.98 -2.03 6.26
CA GLN A 162 -5.69 -1.36 7.34
C GLN A 162 -5.67 -2.28 8.54
N ILE A 163 -5.22 -1.80 9.68
CA ILE A 163 -5.22 -2.59 10.90
C ILE A 163 -5.73 -1.78 12.09
N SER A 164 -6.51 -2.46 12.93
CA SER A 164 -6.93 -2.03 14.25
C SER A 164 -6.51 -3.09 15.24
N ASP A 165 -5.88 -2.62 16.31
CA ASP A 165 -5.81 -3.28 17.61
C ASP A 165 -6.07 -2.16 18.65
N TYR A 166 -5.35 -2.12 19.77
CA TYR A 166 -5.32 -1.01 20.73
C TYR A 166 -5.07 0.38 20.09
N LYS A 167 -4.56 0.42 18.85
CA LYS A 167 -4.46 1.60 17.97
C LYS A 167 -4.75 1.20 16.53
N THR A 168 -4.95 2.18 15.66
CA THR A 168 -5.15 1.96 14.22
C THR A 168 -3.93 2.38 13.41
N ASN A 169 -3.67 1.67 12.31
CA ASN A 169 -2.71 2.08 11.29
C ASN A 169 -3.26 1.79 9.89
N GLU A 170 -2.90 2.62 8.93
CA GLU A 170 -3.19 2.41 7.51
C GLU A 170 -1.96 2.78 6.70
N PHE A 171 -1.50 1.87 5.84
CA PHE A 171 -0.34 2.11 5.01
C PHE A 171 -0.43 1.42 3.66
N PHE A 172 0.29 1.98 2.71
CA PHE A 172 0.39 1.50 1.34
C PHE A 172 1.83 1.17 0.97
N PHE A 173 2.02 0.05 0.27
CA PHE A 173 3.30 -0.30 -0.31
C PHE A 173 3.12 -1.05 -1.63
N SER A 174 4.11 -0.97 -2.51
CA SER A 174 4.12 -1.63 -3.81
C SER A 174 5.50 -2.18 -4.12
N SER A 175 5.55 -3.18 -5.01
CA SER A 175 6.80 -3.74 -5.54
C SER A 175 7.84 -4.08 -4.45
N HIS A 176 7.38 -4.61 -3.31
CA HIS A 176 8.19 -4.84 -2.12
C HIS A 176 9.40 -5.75 -2.43
N LYS A 177 9.22 -6.77 -3.28
CA LYS A 177 10.30 -7.68 -3.68
C LYS A 177 11.36 -6.98 -4.53
N GLU A 178 10.95 -6.14 -5.47
CA GLU A 178 11.87 -5.40 -6.34
C GLU A 178 12.66 -4.36 -5.56
N TYR A 179 12.00 -3.62 -4.66
CA TYR A 179 12.68 -2.70 -3.76
C TYR A 179 13.63 -3.42 -2.81
N LEU A 180 13.22 -4.54 -2.22
CA LEU A 180 14.07 -5.31 -1.30
C LEU A 180 15.33 -5.85 -1.99
N LYS A 181 15.24 -6.28 -3.25
CA LYS A 181 16.43 -6.69 -4.05
C LYS A 181 17.44 -5.56 -4.23
N LEU A 182 16.98 -4.31 -4.30
CA LEU A 182 17.83 -3.14 -4.51
C LEU A 182 18.36 -2.55 -3.22
N TYR A 183 17.58 -2.64 -2.15
CA TYR A 183 17.85 -2.04 -0.85
C TYR A 183 17.60 -3.08 0.25
N PRO A 184 18.44 -4.13 0.34
CA PRO A 184 18.22 -5.27 1.22
C PRO A 184 18.27 -4.91 2.72
N ASP A 185 18.91 -3.79 3.07
CA ASP A 185 19.14 -3.37 4.46
C ASP A 185 18.07 -2.38 4.98
N ILE A 186 16.99 -2.13 4.23
CA ILE A 186 15.90 -1.27 4.69
C ILE A 186 14.86 -2.12 5.42
N ASP A 187 14.80 -1.96 6.74
CA ASP A 187 13.91 -2.70 7.65
C ASP A 187 12.45 -2.74 7.19
N GLU A 188 11.90 -1.61 6.74
CA GLU A 188 10.50 -1.56 6.29
C GLU A 188 10.24 -2.45 5.07
N LEU A 189 11.20 -2.54 4.13
CA LEU A 189 11.06 -3.39 2.94
C LEU A 189 11.12 -4.88 3.31
N ILE A 190 11.95 -5.22 4.30
CA ILE A 190 12.03 -6.57 4.88
C ILE A 190 10.67 -6.92 5.48
N LEU A 191 10.15 -6.06 6.37
CA LEU A 191 8.89 -6.29 7.07
C LEU A 191 7.68 -6.37 6.12
N TYR A 192 7.59 -5.50 5.10
CA TYR A 192 6.55 -5.62 4.07
C TYR A 192 6.58 -7.00 3.40
N SER A 193 7.78 -7.48 3.09
CA SER A 193 7.99 -8.78 2.44
C SER A 193 7.64 -9.94 3.37
N GLU A 194 8.02 -9.86 4.64
CA GLU A 194 7.70 -10.86 5.66
C GLU A 194 6.19 -10.97 5.89
N ILE A 195 5.46 -9.86 5.93
CA ILE A 195 4.00 -9.85 6.03
C ILE A 195 3.38 -10.61 4.84
N VAL A 196 3.78 -10.31 3.61
CA VAL A 196 3.25 -11.00 2.42
C VAL A 196 3.63 -12.49 2.44
N ASN A 197 4.85 -12.83 2.85
CA ASN A 197 5.30 -14.21 2.94
C ASN A 197 4.52 -15.01 3.99
N ILE A 198 4.28 -14.47 5.18
CA ILE A 198 3.46 -15.10 6.22
C ILE A 198 2.09 -15.47 5.65
N LEU A 199 1.45 -14.54 4.96
CA LEU A 199 0.12 -14.76 4.40
C LEU A 199 0.15 -15.81 3.28
N SER A 200 1.18 -15.77 2.44
CA SER A 200 1.36 -16.75 1.38
C SER A 200 1.61 -18.16 1.89
N GLU A 201 2.42 -18.29 2.95
CA GLU A 201 2.74 -19.55 3.57
C GLU A 201 1.57 -20.13 4.34
N GLU A 202 0.89 -19.32 5.15
CA GLU A 202 -0.20 -19.75 6.03
C GLU A 202 -1.48 -20.04 5.27
N PHE A 203 -1.86 -19.15 4.35
CA PHE A 203 -3.14 -19.24 3.64
C PHE A 203 -3.02 -19.77 2.21
N GLY A 204 -1.81 -19.87 1.68
CA GLY A 204 -1.60 -20.32 0.30
C GLY A 204 -1.96 -19.30 -0.78
N ILE A 205 -2.21 -18.05 -0.39
CA ILE A 205 -2.62 -16.95 -1.29
C ILE A 205 -1.42 -16.15 -1.80
N TRP A 206 -1.63 -15.40 -2.88
CA TRP A 206 -0.64 -14.46 -3.41
C TRP A 206 0.76 -15.04 -3.60
N LYS A 207 0.82 -16.34 -3.90
CA LYS A 207 2.05 -17.01 -4.32
C LYS A 207 2.45 -16.42 -5.67
N ASP A 208 3.70 -16.04 -5.79
CA ASP A 208 4.32 -15.71 -7.07
C ASP A 208 4.81 -16.98 -7.76
#